data_AF-A0A6N8HFU3-F1
#
_entry.id   AF-A0A6N8HFU3-F1
#
_cell.length_a   1.000
_cell.length_b   1.000
_cell.length_c   1.000
_cell.angle_alpha   90.00
_cell.angle_beta   90.00
_cell.angle_gamma   90.00
#
_symmetry.space_group_name_H-M   'P 1'
#
loop_
_entity.id
_entity.type
_entity.pdbx_description
1 polymer ?
#
loop_
_entity_poly.entity_id
_entity_poly.type
_entity_poly.pdbx_seq_one_letter_code
_entity_poly.pdbx_strand_id
1 'polypeptide(L)'
;MTTTIKYTNSDGVLVSLEQAERLKFYNKETYNNGLLKKIEKFAPQKRNSDEIILTRVDYYLDRGEVFEDIIDQYVSVIRRFVIFYNKQINSNGEVYYECLNYFNGNIESKERFVFNNESLCIASCKLDLNTNEVYKQMKYFYGDTNIYPRENYNIPSLVVYYENNDVDYIYDTNGYDYKLSDFFTSPISTVFIWNDYPYYHNFLPMLPEDISA
;
A
#
# COMPACT_ATOMS: atom_id res chain seq x y z
N MET A 1 14.40 23.80 6.75
CA MET A 1 13.78 22.50 6.44
C MET A 1 14.36 21.49 7.40
N THR A 2 13.52 20.70 8.06
CA THR A 2 13.99 19.68 9.01
C THR A 2 13.88 18.33 8.34
N THR A 3 15.01 17.66 8.15
CA THR A 3 15.05 16.29 7.64
C THR A 3 15.32 15.33 8.79
N THR A 4 14.51 14.28 8.89
CA THR A 4 14.64 13.24 9.91
C THR A 4 14.75 11.88 9.22
N ILE A 5 15.60 11.01 9.75
CA ILE A 5 15.77 9.65 9.25
C ILE A 5 15.32 8.67 10.33
N LYS A 6 14.53 7.68 9.94
CA LYS A 6 14.16 6.53 10.76
C LYS A 6 14.61 5.24 10.07
N TYR A 7 14.92 4.22 10.87
CA TYR A 7 15.24 2.90 10.36
C TYR A 7 14.21 1.90 10.87
N THR A 8 13.76 0.99 10.02
CA THR A 8 12.84 -0.08 10.42
C THR A 8 13.39 -1.42 9.99
N ASN A 9 12.99 -2.50 10.67
CA ASN A 9 13.14 -3.85 10.12
C ASN A 9 12.17 -4.07 8.93
N SER A 10 12.15 -5.29 8.37
CA SER A 10 11.23 -5.68 7.28
C SER A 10 9.75 -5.55 7.63
N ASP A 11 9.42 -5.61 8.92
CA ASP A 11 8.05 -5.61 9.43
C ASP A 11 7.57 -4.19 9.79
N GLY A 12 8.39 -3.17 9.52
CA GLY A 12 8.08 -1.77 9.83
C GLY A 12 8.34 -1.36 11.28
N VAL A 13 8.94 -2.23 12.09
CA VAL A 13 9.29 -1.92 13.48
C VAL A 13 10.52 -1.03 13.53
N LEU A 14 10.43 0.10 14.26
CA LEU A 14 11.52 1.05 14.44
C LEU A 14 12.74 0.37 15.11
N VAL A 15 13.92 0.58 14.53
CA VAL A 15 15.21 0.10 15.06
C VAL A 15 16.24 1.23 15.05
N SER A 16 17.32 1.07 15.82
CA SER A 16 18.48 1.96 15.72
C SER A 16 19.26 1.72 14.42
N LEU A 17 20.10 2.67 14.02
CA LEU A 17 21.04 2.48 12.91
C LEU A 17 21.94 1.26 13.12
N GLU A 18 22.51 1.12 14.32
CA GLU A 18 23.38 -0.02 14.67
C GLU A 18 22.66 -1.37 14.56
N GLN A 19 21.37 -1.42 14.89
CA GLN A 19 20.55 -2.60 14.71
C GLN A 19 20.28 -2.86 13.22
N ALA A 20 19.89 -1.83 12.46
CA ALA A 20 19.60 -1.94 11.04
C ALA A 20 20.81 -2.46 10.23
N GLU A 21 22.02 -1.98 10.52
CA GLU A 21 23.26 -2.40 9.87
C GLU A 21 23.62 -3.88 10.12
N ARG A 22 23.01 -4.52 11.12
CA ARG A 22 23.15 -5.95 11.41
C ARG A 22 22.03 -6.80 10.81
N LEU A 23 20.97 -6.19 10.29
CA LEU A 23 19.85 -6.90 9.68
C LEU A 23 20.14 -7.21 8.21
N LYS A 24 19.66 -8.36 7.75
CA LYS A 24 19.65 -8.69 6.31
C LYS A 24 18.65 -7.85 5.53
N PHE A 25 17.54 -7.49 6.18
CA PHE A 25 16.44 -6.74 5.57
C PHE A 25 16.08 -5.58 6.48
N TYR A 26 16.15 -4.35 5.96
CA TYR A 26 15.75 -3.16 6.70
C TYR A 26 15.35 -2.05 5.73
N ASN A 27 14.65 -1.05 6.27
CA ASN A 27 14.27 0.15 5.53
C ASN A 27 14.92 1.37 6.18
N LYS A 28 15.22 2.37 5.34
CA LYS A 28 15.58 3.72 5.77
C LYS A 28 14.52 4.67 5.26
N GLU A 29 13.82 5.30 6.18
CA GLU A 29 12.75 6.25 5.90
C GLU A 29 13.27 7.67 6.09
N THR A 30 13.11 8.50 5.07
CA THR A 30 13.44 9.92 5.11
C THR A 30 12.16 10.73 5.22
N TYR A 31 12.12 11.63 6.19
CA TYR A 31 11.02 12.54 6.44
C TYR A 31 11.48 13.99 6.24
N ASN A 32 10.70 14.79 5.51
CA ASN A 32 10.92 16.22 5.36
C ASN A 32 9.77 16.97 6.04
N ASN A 33 10.10 17.82 7.02
CA ASN A 33 9.12 18.55 7.83
C ASN A 33 8.05 17.63 8.44
N GLY A 34 8.45 16.43 8.88
CA GLY A 34 7.56 15.43 9.48
C GLY A 34 6.77 14.58 8.47
N LEU A 35 6.84 14.86 7.17
CA LEU A 35 6.16 14.09 6.12
C LEU A 35 7.10 13.05 5.51
N LEU A 36 6.61 11.82 5.35
CA LEU A 36 7.37 10.76 4.72
C LEU A 36 7.69 11.14 3.26
N LYS A 37 8.97 11.18 2.94
CA LYS A 37 9.49 11.60 1.64
C LYS A 37 9.97 10.42 0.80
N LYS A 38 10.64 9.47 1.44
CA LYS A 38 11.29 8.35 0.76
C LYS A 38 11.46 7.16 1.69
N ILE A 39 11.28 5.95 1.16
CA ILE A 39 11.69 4.69 1.79
C ILE A 39 12.74 4.03 0.90
N GLU A 40 13.92 3.79 1.44
CA GLU A 40 14.99 3.01 0.83
C GLU A 40 14.98 1.60 1.44
N LYS A 41 14.77 0.56 0.63
CA LYS A 41 14.68 -0.84 1.09
C LYS A 41 15.97 -1.60 0.78
N PHE A 42 16.58 -2.15 1.82
CA PHE A 42 17.85 -2.86 1.75
C PHE A 42 17.64 -4.36 1.95
N ALA A 43 18.33 -5.15 1.13
CA ALA A 43 18.26 -6.61 1.18
C ALA A 43 19.55 -7.23 0.61
N PRO A 44 19.80 -8.53 0.83
CA PRO A 44 20.94 -9.22 0.24
C PRO A 44 20.86 -9.19 -1.29
N GLN A 45 21.98 -8.97 -1.97
CA GLN A 45 22.06 -8.99 -3.44
C GLN A 45 21.53 -10.32 -4.02
N LYS A 46 21.74 -11.42 -3.29
CA LYS A 46 21.26 -12.78 -3.58
C LYS A 46 20.90 -13.45 -2.26
N ARG A 47 20.06 -14.49 -2.29
CA ARG A 47 19.51 -15.18 -1.10
C ARG A 47 20.53 -15.49 0.01
N ASN A 48 21.77 -15.81 -0.36
CA ASN A 48 22.84 -16.19 0.58
C ASN A 48 24.02 -15.19 0.59
N SER A 49 23.83 -13.97 0.08
CA SER A 49 24.87 -12.93 0.13
C SER A 49 24.85 -12.25 1.50
N ASP A 50 26.04 -11.88 1.98
CA ASP A 50 26.17 -10.93 3.10
C ASP A 50 26.28 -9.48 2.58
N GLU A 51 26.46 -9.30 1.27
CA GLU A 51 26.39 -7.97 0.63
C GLU A 51 24.95 -7.48 0.60
N ILE A 52 24.67 -6.46 1.41
CA ILE A 52 23.38 -5.77 1.47
C ILE A 52 23.40 -4.60 0.49
N ILE A 53 22.42 -4.57 -0.41
CA ILE A 53 22.28 -3.52 -1.42
C ILE A 53 20.92 -2.84 -1.31
N LEU A 54 20.83 -1.62 -1.84
CA LEU A 54 19.54 -0.96 -2.07
C LEU A 54 18.79 -1.71 -3.18
N THR A 55 17.62 -2.24 -2.87
CA THR A 55 16.83 -3.07 -3.80
C THR A 55 15.59 -2.39 -4.34
N ARG A 56 15.06 -1.41 -3.60
CA ARG A 56 13.88 -0.64 -3.98
C ARG A 56 13.89 0.72 -3.30
N VAL A 57 13.37 1.72 -4.01
CA VAL A 57 13.03 3.03 -3.45
C VAL A 57 11.56 3.29 -3.68
N ASP A 58 10.83 3.63 -2.62
CA ASP A 58 9.49 4.21 -2.68
C ASP A 58 9.63 5.72 -2.44
N TYR A 59 9.34 6.55 -3.43
CA TYR A 59 9.50 8.01 -3.37
C TYR A 59 8.14 8.70 -3.39
N TYR A 60 7.91 9.65 -2.49
CA TYR A 60 6.67 10.43 -2.41
C TYR A 60 6.93 11.82 -2.99
N LEU A 61 6.36 12.08 -4.16
CA LEU A 61 6.56 13.29 -4.93
C LEU A 61 5.82 14.46 -4.28
N ASP A 62 6.55 15.53 -3.96
CA ASP A 62 5.99 16.77 -3.43
C ASP A 62 5.41 17.62 -4.57
N ARG A 63 4.49 18.53 -4.21
CA ARG A 63 3.93 19.47 -5.17
C ARG A 63 5.02 20.37 -5.73
N GLY A 64 5.26 20.28 -7.03
CA GLY A 64 6.23 21.10 -7.76
C GLY A 64 7.55 20.40 -8.06
N GLU A 65 7.76 19.18 -7.57
CA GLU A 65 8.85 18.34 -8.06
C GLU A 65 8.51 17.77 -9.44
N VAL A 66 9.58 17.52 -10.21
CA VAL A 66 9.52 17.03 -11.58
C VAL A 66 9.83 15.53 -11.57
N PHE A 67 9.06 14.72 -12.30
CA PHE A 67 9.25 13.27 -12.31
C PHE A 67 10.62 12.87 -12.85
N GLU A 68 11.04 13.54 -13.92
CA GLU A 68 12.29 13.29 -14.63
C GLU A 68 13.50 13.41 -13.69
N ASP A 69 13.51 14.41 -12.80
CA ASP A 69 14.59 14.58 -11.82
C ASP A 69 14.70 13.38 -10.87
N ILE A 70 13.56 12.81 -10.46
CA ILE A 70 13.52 11.65 -9.58
C ILE A 70 13.91 10.38 -10.35
N ILE A 71 13.49 10.26 -11.60
CA ILE A 71 13.87 9.13 -12.47
C ILE A 71 15.38 9.13 -12.69
N ASP A 72 15.96 10.27 -13.06
CA ASP A 72 17.40 10.43 -13.31
C ASP A 72 18.23 10.11 -12.07
N GLN A 73 17.71 10.43 -10.87
CA GLN A 73 18.35 10.09 -9.60
C GLN A 73 18.49 8.57 -9.39
N TYR A 74 17.51 7.76 -9.80
CA TYR A 74 17.45 6.33 -9.43
C TYR A 74 17.70 5.36 -10.59
N VAL A 75 17.48 5.75 -11.84
CA VAL A 75 17.56 4.86 -13.01
C VAL A 75 18.93 4.20 -13.17
N SER A 76 20.01 4.89 -12.78
CA SER A 76 21.39 4.39 -12.85
C SER A 76 21.84 3.66 -11.58
N VAL A 77 21.09 3.79 -10.48
CA VAL A 77 21.47 3.29 -9.15
C VAL A 77 20.77 1.96 -8.85
N ILE A 78 19.50 1.86 -9.21
CA ILE A 78 18.66 0.70 -8.88
C ILE A 78 17.76 0.32 -10.04
N ARG A 79 17.49 -0.99 -10.13
CA ARG A 79 16.59 -1.52 -11.16
C ARG A 79 15.13 -1.22 -10.88
N ARG A 80 14.73 -1.08 -9.62
CA ARG A 80 13.33 -0.91 -9.21
C ARG A 80 13.15 0.28 -8.32
N PHE A 81 12.22 1.16 -8.68
CA PHE A 81 11.75 2.23 -7.83
C PHE A 81 10.30 2.55 -8.14
N VAL A 82 9.62 3.18 -7.19
CA VAL A 82 8.21 3.56 -7.28
C VAL A 82 8.10 5.03 -6.95
N ILE A 83 7.36 5.77 -7.77
CA ILE A 83 7.04 7.18 -7.51
C ILE A 83 5.55 7.26 -7.18
N PHE A 84 5.25 7.64 -5.95
CA PHE A 84 3.91 7.99 -5.47
C PHE A 84 3.65 9.47 -5.73
N TYR A 85 2.49 9.79 -6.29
CA TYR A 85 2.11 11.14 -6.68
C TYR A 85 0.59 11.35 -6.56
N ASN A 86 0.12 12.56 -6.87
CA ASN A 86 -1.30 12.93 -6.79
C ASN A 86 -1.90 12.61 -5.40
N LYS A 87 -1.17 13.00 -4.34
CA LYS A 87 -1.62 12.80 -2.96
C LYS A 87 -2.91 13.55 -2.71
N GLN A 88 -3.92 12.85 -2.21
CA GLN A 88 -5.18 13.43 -1.73
C GLN A 88 -5.45 12.90 -0.32
N ILE A 89 -6.09 13.70 0.51
CA ILE A 89 -6.41 13.34 1.89
C ILE A 89 -7.86 13.76 2.14
N ASN A 90 -8.69 12.86 2.68
CA ASN A 90 -10.05 13.20 3.10
C ASN A 90 -10.08 13.70 4.56
N SER A 91 -11.28 14.04 5.07
CA SER A 91 -11.42 14.58 6.42
C SER A 91 -11.06 13.57 7.53
N ASN A 92 -11.17 12.27 7.23
CA ASN A 92 -10.82 11.16 8.14
C ASN A 92 -9.30 10.88 8.21
N GLY A 93 -8.49 11.58 7.41
CA GLY A 93 -7.05 11.40 7.34
C GLY A 93 -6.61 10.21 6.48
N GLU A 94 -7.53 9.63 5.70
CA GLU A 94 -7.21 8.58 4.73
C GLU A 94 -6.52 9.21 3.52
N VAL A 95 -5.48 8.54 3.03
CA VAL A 95 -4.57 9.09 2.02
C VAL A 95 -4.65 8.29 0.75
N TYR A 96 -5.02 8.95 -0.34
CA TYR A 96 -4.96 8.42 -1.69
C TYR A 96 -3.65 8.79 -2.37
N TYR A 97 -3.09 7.84 -3.12
CA TYR A 97 -1.99 8.06 -4.05
C TYR A 97 -2.25 7.36 -5.39
N GLU A 98 -1.75 7.96 -6.46
CA GLU A 98 -1.36 7.21 -7.66
C GLU A 98 0.12 6.85 -7.56
N CYS A 99 0.55 5.76 -8.19
CA CYS A 99 1.97 5.47 -8.31
C CYS A 99 2.35 4.87 -9.66
N LEU A 100 3.61 5.10 -10.04
CA LEU A 100 4.27 4.49 -11.18
C LEU A 100 5.39 3.59 -10.68
N ASN A 101 5.34 2.31 -11.06
CA ASN A 101 6.41 1.36 -10.81
C ASN A 101 7.38 1.37 -11.98
N TYR A 102 8.66 1.52 -11.70
CA TYR A 102 9.71 1.54 -12.71
C TYR A 102 10.59 0.29 -12.62
N PHE A 103 10.93 -0.26 -13.78
CA PHE A 103 11.96 -1.28 -13.95
C PHE A 103 12.99 -0.87 -15.00
N ASN A 104 14.25 -0.72 -14.59
CA ASN A 104 15.35 -0.22 -15.42
C ASN A 104 14.98 1.10 -16.15
N GLY A 105 14.34 2.02 -15.43
CA GLY A 105 13.92 3.34 -15.98
C GLY A 105 12.64 3.33 -16.82
N ASN A 106 12.06 2.17 -17.11
CA ASN A 106 10.80 2.07 -17.86
C ASN A 106 9.63 1.90 -16.90
N ILE A 107 8.49 2.51 -17.21
CA ILE A 107 7.25 2.30 -16.45
C ILE A 107 6.77 0.86 -16.71
N GLU A 108 6.63 0.08 -15.65
CA GLU A 108 6.15 -1.31 -15.67
C GLU A 108 4.65 -1.39 -15.34
N SER A 109 4.20 -0.58 -14.38
CA SER A 109 2.78 -0.52 -14.02
C SER A 109 2.40 0.84 -13.43
N LYS A 110 1.11 1.16 -13.53
CA LYS A 110 0.47 2.27 -12.85
C LYS A 110 -0.60 1.74 -11.91
N GLU A 111 -0.60 2.24 -10.68
CA GLU A 111 -1.46 1.72 -9.61
C GLU A 111 -2.04 2.86 -8.78
N ARG A 112 -3.12 2.58 -8.05
CA ARG A 112 -3.75 3.49 -7.10
C ARG A 112 -3.88 2.79 -5.76
N PHE A 113 -3.67 3.55 -4.69
CA PHE A 113 -3.76 3.07 -3.33
C PHE A 113 -4.48 4.06 -2.45
N VAL A 114 -5.27 3.56 -1.51
CA VAL A 114 -5.80 4.33 -0.38
C VAL A 114 -5.34 3.69 0.90
N PHE A 115 -4.78 4.50 1.78
CA PHE A 115 -4.30 4.09 3.10
C PHE A 115 -5.13 4.75 4.20
N ASN A 116 -5.43 4.01 5.26
CA ASN A 116 -6.04 4.58 6.46
C ASN A 116 -5.01 5.35 7.32
N ASN A 117 -5.46 5.92 8.44
CA ASN A 117 -4.63 6.65 9.40
C ASN A 117 -3.55 5.78 10.09
N GLU A 118 -3.68 4.46 10.05
CA GLU A 118 -2.69 3.49 10.52
C GLU A 118 -1.72 3.05 9.40
N SER A 119 -1.79 3.66 8.22
CA SER A 119 -0.99 3.32 7.03
C SER A 119 -1.27 1.94 6.45
N LEU A 120 -2.44 1.36 6.74
CA LEU A 120 -2.91 0.12 6.13
C LEU A 120 -3.61 0.41 4.80
N CYS A 121 -3.32 -0.38 3.77
CA CYS A 121 -3.93 -0.22 2.45
C CYS A 121 -5.37 -0.72 2.50
N ILE A 122 -6.36 0.16 2.35
CA ILE A 122 -7.79 -0.17 2.41
C ILE A 122 -8.45 -0.29 1.02
N ALA A 123 -7.81 0.23 -0.01
CA ALA A 123 -8.21 -0.01 -1.41
C ALA A 123 -7.02 0.08 -2.35
N SER A 124 -7.04 -0.73 -3.41
CA SER A 124 -6.08 -0.60 -4.50
C SER A 124 -6.66 -1.02 -5.86
N CYS A 125 -6.03 -0.52 -6.93
CA CYS A 125 -6.23 -1.04 -8.27
C CYS A 125 -5.02 -0.81 -9.16
N LYS A 126 -5.02 -1.44 -10.34
CA LYS A 126 -4.08 -1.20 -11.42
C LYS A 126 -4.75 -0.44 -12.56
N LEU A 127 -3.95 0.25 -13.33
CA LEU A 127 -4.36 0.96 -14.54
C LEU A 127 -3.59 0.43 -15.73
N ASP A 128 -4.30 0.23 -16.84
CA ASP A 128 -3.64 -0.01 -18.12
C ASP A 128 -2.85 1.25 -18.49
N LEU A 129 -1.60 1.08 -18.91
CA LEU A 129 -0.70 2.19 -19.17
C LEU A 129 -1.14 3.05 -20.36
N ASN A 130 -1.87 2.47 -21.32
CA ASN A 130 -2.27 3.14 -22.55
C ASN A 130 -3.69 3.71 -22.43
N THR A 131 -4.62 2.94 -21.86
CA THR A 131 -6.05 3.32 -21.81
C THR A 131 -6.44 3.98 -20.49
N ASN A 132 -5.63 3.84 -19.43
CA ASN A 132 -6.00 4.14 -18.04
C ASN A 132 -7.24 3.38 -17.54
N GLU A 133 -7.61 2.29 -18.22
CA GLU A 133 -8.68 1.41 -17.76
C GLU A 133 -8.30 0.75 -16.43
N VAL A 134 -9.25 0.72 -15.49
CA VAL A 134 -9.03 0.25 -14.13
C VAL A 134 -9.30 -1.25 -14.04
N TYR A 135 -8.31 -2.01 -13.56
CA TYR A 135 -8.41 -3.45 -13.37
C TYR A 135 -7.79 -3.89 -12.04
N LYS A 136 -8.01 -5.16 -11.63
CA LYS A 136 -7.57 -5.70 -10.33
C LYS A 136 -8.01 -4.81 -9.15
N GLN A 137 -9.29 -4.50 -9.12
CA GLN A 137 -9.92 -3.64 -8.12
C GLN A 137 -10.10 -4.41 -6.82
N MET A 138 -9.57 -3.88 -5.72
CA MET A 138 -9.59 -4.55 -4.41
C MET A 138 -9.90 -3.55 -3.30
N LYS A 139 -10.69 -3.98 -2.31
CA LYS A 139 -10.81 -3.33 -1.00
C LYS A 139 -10.45 -4.32 0.09
N TYR A 140 -9.76 -3.81 1.11
CA TYR A 140 -9.17 -4.62 2.18
C TYR A 140 -9.82 -4.27 3.50
N PHE A 141 -10.18 -5.27 4.27
CA PHE A 141 -10.75 -5.11 5.61
C PHE A 141 -9.87 -5.86 6.60
N TYR A 142 -9.38 -5.15 7.62
CA TYR A 142 -8.45 -5.67 8.61
C TYR A 142 -9.13 -6.14 9.92
N GLY A 143 -10.44 -5.93 10.04
CA GLY A 143 -11.20 -6.40 11.20
C GLY A 143 -11.22 -5.45 12.40
N ASP A 144 -11.93 -5.89 13.43
CA ASP A 144 -11.84 -5.34 14.78
C ASP A 144 -10.67 -6.03 15.52
N THR A 145 -9.79 -5.22 16.11
CA THR A 145 -8.68 -5.69 16.97
C THR A 145 -9.12 -6.51 18.19
N ASN A 146 -10.40 -6.44 18.58
CA ASN A 146 -10.98 -7.30 19.62
C ASN A 146 -11.25 -8.74 19.12
N ILE A 147 -11.36 -8.93 17.80
CA ILE A 147 -11.65 -10.22 17.17
C ILE A 147 -10.36 -10.83 16.59
N TYR A 148 -9.48 -9.98 16.03
CA TYR A 148 -8.21 -10.41 15.42
C TYR A 148 -6.99 -9.90 16.21
N PRO A 149 -6.01 -10.76 16.53
CA PRO A 149 -4.80 -10.33 17.23
C PRO A 149 -4.03 -9.27 16.43
N ARG A 150 -3.48 -8.25 17.13
CA ARG A 150 -2.73 -7.14 16.49
C ARG A 150 -1.55 -7.60 15.65
N GLU A 151 -0.92 -8.72 16.01
CA GLU A 151 0.18 -9.34 15.26
C GLU A 151 -0.23 -9.76 13.83
N ASN A 152 -1.52 -9.98 13.60
CA ASN A 152 -2.10 -10.31 12.29
C ASN A 152 -2.71 -9.10 11.58
N TYR A 153 -2.74 -7.91 12.19
CA TYR A 153 -3.49 -6.74 11.71
C TYR A 153 -2.87 -6.06 10.48
N ASN A 154 -1.65 -6.43 10.10
CA ASN A 154 -1.07 -6.02 8.82
C ASN A 154 -1.56 -6.88 7.65
N ILE A 155 -2.31 -7.95 7.93
CA ILE A 155 -2.92 -8.85 6.95
C ILE A 155 -4.44 -8.59 6.98
N PRO A 156 -5.07 -8.25 5.85
CA PRO A 156 -6.49 -7.95 5.83
C PRO A 156 -7.30 -9.22 6.02
N SER A 157 -8.15 -9.30 7.05
CA SER A 157 -9.07 -10.42 7.31
C SER A 157 -9.93 -10.77 6.09
N LEU A 158 -10.34 -9.76 5.32
CA LEU A 158 -11.15 -9.91 4.11
C LEU A 158 -10.60 -9.06 2.97
N VAL A 159 -10.68 -9.59 1.76
CA VAL A 159 -10.40 -8.85 0.52
C VAL A 159 -11.61 -8.98 -0.39
N VAL A 160 -12.21 -7.84 -0.74
CA VAL A 160 -13.30 -7.79 -1.73
C VAL A 160 -12.70 -7.44 -3.08
N TYR A 161 -12.93 -8.30 -4.06
CA TYR A 161 -12.52 -8.11 -5.44
C TYR A 161 -13.70 -7.59 -6.25
N TYR A 162 -13.40 -6.68 -7.18
CA TYR A 162 -14.40 -6.05 -8.02
C TYR A 162 -14.07 -6.20 -9.50
N GLU A 163 -15.12 -6.34 -10.31
CA GLU A 163 -15.08 -6.25 -11.76
C GLU A 163 -16.11 -5.21 -12.19
N ASN A 164 -15.72 -4.25 -13.04
CA ASN A 164 -16.61 -3.18 -13.50
C ASN A 164 -17.36 -2.44 -12.37
N ASN A 165 -16.69 -2.19 -11.24
CA ASN A 165 -17.21 -1.54 -10.04
C ASN A 165 -18.10 -2.41 -9.13
N ASP A 166 -18.54 -3.57 -9.60
CA ASP A 166 -19.39 -4.50 -8.85
C ASP A 166 -18.55 -5.59 -8.16
N VAL A 167 -19.09 -6.16 -7.08
CA VAL A 167 -18.44 -7.25 -6.35
C VAL A 167 -18.35 -8.50 -7.22
N ASP A 168 -17.14 -8.98 -7.47
CA ASP A 168 -16.88 -10.25 -8.16
C ASP A 168 -16.85 -11.40 -7.15
N TYR A 169 -15.91 -11.34 -6.20
CA TYR A 169 -15.80 -12.30 -5.10
C TYR A 169 -15.17 -11.69 -3.84
N ILE A 170 -15.34 -12.39 -2.72
CA ILE A 170 -14.83 -12.01 -1.40
C ILE A 170 -13.92 -13.14 -0.91
N TYR A 171 -12.67 -12.81 -0.64
CA TYR A 171 -11.68 -13.73 -0.08
C TYR A 171 -11.53 -13.50 1.43
N ASP A 172 -11.65 -14.56 2.22
CA ASP A 172 -11.25 -14.60 3.63
C ASP A 172 -9.81 -15.16 3.75
N THR A 173 -8.99 -14.52 4.57
CA THR A 173 -7.65 -15.00 4.98
C THR A 173 -7.55 -16.45 5.43
N ASN A 174 -8.66 -17.06 5.86
CA ASN A 174 -8.73 -18.49 6.14
C ASN A 174 -8.70 -19.38 4.87
N GLY A 175 -8.62 -18.79 3.68
CA GLY A 175 -8.46 -19.47 2.40
C GLY A 175 -9.76 -19.79 1.67
N TYR A 176 -10.83 -19.04 1.94
CA TYR A 176 -12.13 -19.25 1.31
C TYR A 176 -12.50 -18.10 0.39
N ASP A 177 -12.96 -18.44 -0.82
CA ASP A 177 -13.55 -17.50 -1.77
C ASP A 177 -15.07 -17.63 -1.75
N TYR A 178 -15.76 -16.51 -1.64
CA TYR A 178 -17.22 -16.42 -1.63
C TYR A 178 -17.70 -15.57 -2.79
N LYS A 179 -18.73 -16.04 -3.50
CA LYS A 179 -19.62 -15.12 -4.21
C LYS A 179 -20.44 -14.34 -3.19
N LEU A 180 -20.91 -13.15 -3.56
CA LEU A 180 -21.66 -12.28 -2.65
C LEU A 180 -22.88 -12.98 -2.02
N SER A 181 -23.62 -13.78 -2.78
CA SER A 181 -24.76 -14.55 -2.26
C SER A 181 -24.37 -15.54 -1.16
N ASP A 182 -23.24 -16.21 -1.35
CA ASP A 182 -22.76 -17.27 -0.46
C ASP A 182 -22.14 -16.66 0.81
N PHE A 183 -21.49 -15.50 0.64
CA PHE A 183 -20.94 -14.71 1.74
C PHE A 183 -22.00 -14.44 2.81
N PHE A 184 -23.22 -14.05 2.45
CA PHE A 184 -24.28 -13.75 3.42
C PHE A 184 -24.62 -14.92 4.35
N THR A 185 -24.41 -16.15 3.89
CA THR A 185 -24.66 -17.38 4.68
C THR A 185 -23.40 -17.96 5.32
N SER A 186 -22.25 -17.35 5.08
CA SER A 186 -20.95 -17.81 5.60
C SER A 186 -20.76 -17.45 7.08
N PRO A 187 -19.87 -18.14 7.81
CA PRO A 187 -19.52 -17.75 9.18
C PRO A 187 -18.92 -16.35 9.28
N ILE A 188 -18.22 -15.88 8.24
CA ILE A 188 -17.54 -14.58 8.27
C ILE A 188 -18.52 -13.40 8.17
N SER A 189 -19.75 -13.60 7.68
CA SER A 189 -20.76 -12.53 7.63
C SER A 189 -21.26 -12.09 9.01
N THR A 190 -20.98 -12.87 10.06
CA THR A 190 -21.26 -12.46 11.44
C THR A 190 -20.19 -11.51 12.00
N VAL A 191 -19.01 -11.48 11.39
CA VAL A 191 -17.89 -10.60 11.76
C VAL A 191 -17.88 -9.36 10.88
N PHE A 192 -18.08 -9.54 9.57
CA PHE A 192 -18.27 -8.45 8.62
C PHE A 192 -19.75 -8.36 8.24
N ILE A 193 -20.49 -7.56 8.98
CA ILE A 193 -21.91 -7.30 8.72
C ILE A 193 -22.01 -6.40 7.50
N TRP A 194 -22.26 -6.99 6.33
CA TRP A 194 -22.20 -6.32 5.04
C TRP A 194 -22.88 -4.94 4.99
N ASN A 195 -24.05 -4.80 5.60
CA ASN A 195 -24.82 -3.55 5.59
C ASN A 195 -24.20 -2.43 6.44
N ASP A 196 -23.33 -2.77 7.39
CA ASP A 196 -22.63 -1.78 8.22
C ASP A 196 -21.42 -1.19 7.48
N TYR A 197 -21.05 -1.76 6.32
CA TYR A 197 -19.87 -1.39 5.54
C TYR A 197 -20.22 -1.01 4.09
N PRO A 198 -21.03 0.06 3.87
CA PRO A 198 -21.46 0.47 2.52
C PRO A 198 -20.30 0.80 1.57
N TYR A 199 -19.16 1.23 2.11
CA TYR A 199 -17.94 1.46 1.34
C TYR A 199 -17.48 0.22 0.55
N TYR A 200 -17.81 -0.99 0.99
CA TYR A 200 -17.40 -2.23 0.30
C TYR A 200 -18.41 -2.70 -0.75
N HIS A 201 -19.57 -2.05 -0.89
CA HIS A 201 -20.62 -2.50 -1.83
C HIS A 201 -20.25 -2.25 -3.28
N ASN A 202 -19.37 -1.28 -3.53
CA ASN A 202 -18.85 -0.95 -4.85
C ASN A 202 -17.37 -0.59 -4.73
N PHE A 203 -16.62 -0.67 -5.83
CA PHE A 203 -15.22 -0.27 -5.82
C PHE A 203 -15.05 1.26 -5.69
N LEU A 204 -15.87 2.02 -6.40
CA LEU A 204 -15.86 3.47 -6.42
C LEU A 204 -16.93 4.05 -5.46
N PRO A 205 -16.63 5.18 -4.79
CA PRO A 205 -15.34 5.88 -4.81
C PRO A 205 -14.23 5.09 -4.09
N MET A 206 -12.99 5.23 -4.57
CA MET A 206 -11.81 4.59 -3.93
C MET A 206 -11.43 5.30 -2.64
N LEU A 207 -11.39 6.64 -2.64
CA LEU A 207 -11.19 7.39 -1.42
C LEU A 207 -12.57 7.53 -0.76
N PRO A 208 -12.77 7.03 0.47
CA PRO A 208 -14.07 7.13 1.12
C PRO A 208 -14.53 8.58 1.19
N GLU A 209 -15.78 8.81 0.80
CA GLU A 209 -16.45 10.09 1.02
C GLU A 209 -16.76 10.25 2.51
N ASP A 210 -16.85 11.50 2.95
CA ASP A 210 -17.26 11.81 4.31
C ASP A 210 -18.64 11.19 4.54
N ILE A 211 -18.72 10.23 5.47
CA ILE A 211 -20.01 9.78 5.97
C ILE A 211 -20.55 10.96 6.78
N SER A 212 -21.36 11.80 6.16
CA SER A 212 -22.13 12.81 6.88
C SER A 212 -23.01 12.05 7.89
N ALA A 213 -22.64 12.14 9.16
CA ALA A 213 -23.44 11.67 10.28
C ALA A 213 -24.79 12.38 10.34
#